data_AF-A0A7C7DQC3-F1
#
_entry.id   AF-A0A7C7DQC3-F1
#
_cell.length_a   1.000
_cell.length_b   1.000
_cell.length_c   1.000
_cell.angle_alpha   90.00
_cell.angle_beta   90.00
_cell.angle_gamma   90.00
#
_symmetry.space_group_name_H-M   'P 1'
#
loop_
_entity.id
_entity.type
_entity.pdbx_description
1 polymer ?
#
loop_
_entity_poly.entity_id
_entity_poly.type
_entity_poly.pdbx_seq_one_letter_code
_entity_poly.pdbx_strand_id
1 'polypeptide(L)' 'MGRKKDNDALREGRALDKLKWETAEQLGLTDDLQDADELSVREAGKIGGKMVRRLVKKGEEAIAREGARKARKNLTE' A
#
# COMPACT_ATOMS: atom_id res chain seq x y z
N MET A 1 -21.19 -6.92 -15.54
CA MET A 1 -19.84 -6.87 -14.91
C MET A 1 -19.46 -5.48 -14.34
N GLY A 2 -20.26 -4.41 -14.51
CA GLY A 2 -19.86 -3.04 -14.08
C GLY A 2 -19.72 -2.84 -12.56
N ARG A 3 -20.76 -3.13 -11.77
CA ARG A 3 -20.80 -2.76 -10.33
C ARG A 3 -19.70 -3.37 -9.44
N LYS A 4 -19.15 -4.54 -9.81
CA LYS A 4 -18.08 -5.18 -9.01
C LYS A 4 -16.75 -4.46 -9.18
N LYS A 5 -16.38 -4.12 -10.43
CA LYS A 5 -15.14 -3.41 -10.75
C LYS A 5 -15.08 -2.03 -10.10
N ASP A 6 -16.22 -1.33 -10.08
CA ASP A 6 -16.32 -0.01 -9.43
C ASP A 6 -16.12 -0.13 -7.91
N ASN A 7 -16.62 -1.20 -7.29
CA ASN A 7 -16.43 -1.44 -5.86
C ASN A 7 -14.97 -1.77 -5.52
N ASP A 8 -14.30 -2.56 -6.35
CA ASP A 8 -12.90 -2.93 -6.16
C ASP A 8 -11.99 -1.70 -6.24
N ALA A 9 -12.20 -0.83 -7.23
CA ALA A 9 -11.46 0.43 -7.36
C ALA A 9 -11.65 1.35 -6.15
N LEU A 10 -12.87 1.44 -5.61
CA LEU A 10 -13.14 2.20 -4.38
C LEU A 10 -12.42 1.62 -3.16
N ARG A 11 -12.35 0.29 -3.05
CA ARG A 11 -11.63 -0.38 -1.96
C ARG A 11 -10.13 -0.16 -2.06
N GLU A 12 -9.58 -0.24 -3.27
CA GLU A 12 -8.17 0.04 -3.54
C GLU A 12 -7.82 1.48 -3.20
N GLY A 13 -8.63 2.45 -3.64
CA GLY A 13 -8.44 3.86 -3.31
C GLY A 13 -8.40 4.12 -1.79
N ARG A 14 -9.34 3.53 -1.03
CA ARG A 14 -9.36 3.64 0.44
C ARG A 14 -8.13 2.99 1.10
N ALA A 15 -7.68 1.85 0.59
CA ALA A 15 -6.51 1.17 1.12
C ALA A 15 -5.21 1.97 0.87
N LEU A 16 -5.08 2.57 -0.31
CA LEU A 16 -3.95 3.44 -0.66
C LEU A 16 -3.96 4.73 0.16
N ASP A 17 -5.13 5.34 0.37
CA ASP A 17 -5.25 6.55 1.17
C ASP A 17 -4.88 6.29 2.64
N LYS A 18 -5.35 5.18 3.22
CA LYS A 18 -4.94 4.73 4.55
C LYS A 18 -3.42 4.54 4.65
N LEU A 19 -2.81 3.90 3.65
CA LEU A 19 -1.37 3.69 3.61
C LEU A 19 -0.60 5.03 3.52
N LYS A 20 -1.13 6.02 2.81
CA LYS A 20 -0.57 7.37 2.70
C LYS A 20 -0.52 8.04 4.08
N TRP A 21 -1.65 8.09 4.79
CA TRP A 21 -1.73 8.67 6.13
C TRP A 21 -0.86 7.95 7.16
N GLU A 22 -0.89 6.61 7.20
CA GLU A 22 0.01 5.82 8.07
C GLU A 22 1.49 6.06 7.76
N THR A 23 1.82 6.39 6.51
CA THR A 23 3.21 6.66 6.11
C THR A 23 3.64 8.06 6.51
N ALA A 24 2.74 9.05 6.36
CA ALA A 24 2.97 10.43 6.80
C ALA A 24 3.11 10.53 8.31
N GLU A 25 2.25 9.86 9.09
CA GLU A 25 2.33 9.80 10.55
C GLU A 25 3.71 9.30 11.01
N GLN A 26 4.22 8.25 10.39
CA GLN A 26 5.54 7.71 10.73
C GLN A 26 6.71 8.57 10.25
N LEU A 27 6.47 9.57 9.41
CA LEU A 27 7.46 10.53 8.99
C LEU A 27 7.32 11.86 9.76
N GLY A 28 6.29 11.99 10.61
CA GLY A 28 5.96 13.25 11.28
C GLY A 28 5.42 14.32 10.33
N LEU A 29 4.82 13.91 9.21
CA LEU A 29 4.33 14.80 8.14
C LEU A 29 2.79 14.78 8.04
N THR A 30 2.09 14.45 9.13
CA THR A 30 0.62 14.35 9.10
C THR A 30 -0.01 15.71 8.86
N ASP A 31 0.49 16.73 9.56
CA ASP A 31 -0.01 18.11 9.48
C ASP A 31 0.25 18.67 8.07
N ASP A 32 1.49 18.53 7.58
CA ASP A 32 1.86 18.91 6.21
C ASP A 32 1.05 18.14 5.15
N LEU A 33 0.71 16.86 5.38
CA LEU A 33 -0.13 16.12 4.43
C LEU A 33 -1.59 16.61 4.42
N GLN A 34 -2.02 17.25 5.50
CA GLN A 34 -3.37 17.79 5.67
C GLN A 34 -3.55 19.11 4.91
N ASP A 35 -2.48 19.91 4.77
CA ASP A 35 -2.43 21.11 3.95
C ASP A 35 -1.43 20.99 2.79
N ALA A 36 -1.94 20.93 1.56
CA ALA A 36 -1.12 20.75 0.37
C ALA A 36 -0.08 21.87 0.16
N ASP A 37 -0.31 23.07 0.72
CA ASP A 37 0.62 24.19 0.63
C ASP A 37 1.79 24.08 1.62
N GLU A 38 1.64 23.29 2.69
CA GLU A 38 2.68 23.03 3.68
C GLU A 38 3.60 21.86 3.28
N LEU A 39 3.12 20.94 2.43
CA LEU A 39 3.88 19.78 1.98
C LEU A 39 4.92 20.13 0.90
N SER A 40 6.20 20.10 1.25
CA SER A 40 7.24 20.26 0.22
C SER A 40 7.26 19.07 -0.75
N VAL A 41 7.71 19.32 -1.99
CA VAL A 41 7.93 18.27 -3.01
C VAL A 41 8.82 17.14 -2.48
N ARG A 42 9.79 17.47 -1.62
CA ARG A 42 10.69 16.49 -1.01
C ARG A 42 9.95 15.60 0.00
N GLU A 43 9.04 16.16 0.78
CA GLU A 43 8.23 15.44 1.77
C GLU A 43 7.18 14.55 1.10
N ALA A 44 6.48 15.07 0.10
CA ALA A 44 5.61 14.27 -0.76
C ALA A 44 6.37 13.08 -1.38
N GLY A 45 7.59 13.34 -1.87
CA GLY A 45 8.49 12.30 -2.39
C GLY A 45 8.90 11.26 -1.35
N LYS A 46 9.18 11.66 -0.10
CA LYS A 46 9.48 10.72 1.00
C LYS A 46 8.29 9.83 1.33
N ILE A 47 7.08 10.40 1.42
CA ILE A 47 5.85 9.66 1.67
C ILE A 47 5.64 8.63 0.55
N GLY A 48 5.60 9.07 -0.70
CA GLY A 48 5.39 8.20 -1.86
C GLY A 48 6.46 7.10 -1.97
N GLY A 49 7.74 7.44 -1.79
CA GLY A 49 8.83 6.47 -1.82
C GLY A 49 8.71 5.39 -0.73
N LYS A 50 8.32 5.78 0.49
CA LYS A 50 8.12 4.83 1.60
C LYS A 50 6.88 3.96 1.39
N MET A 51 5.81 4.50 0.79
CA MET A 51 4.63 3.71 0.38
C MET A 51 5.01 2.63 -0.66
N VAL A 52 5.72 2.99 -1.72
CA VAL A 52 6.13 2.05 -2.78
C VAL A 52 6.98 0.92 -2.21
N ARG A 53 7.98 1.23 -1.37
CA ARG A 53 8.82 0.20 -0.72
C ARG A 53 7.98 -0.79 0.11
N ARG A 54 6.94 -0.32 0.80
CA ARG A 54 6.02 -1.18 1.56
C ARG A 54 5.18 -2.09 0.67
N LEU A 55 4.66 -1.55 -0.43
CA LEU A 55 3.86 -2.32 -1.37
C LEU A 55 4.69 -3.43 -2.02
N VAL A 56 5.92 -3.12 -2.45
CA VAL A 56 6.85 -4.11 -3.00
C VAL A 56 7.11 -5.23 -1.99
N LYS A 57 7.50 -4.88 -0.75
CA LYS A 57 7.75 -5.87 0.30
C LYS A 57 6.54 -6.78 0.55
N LYS A 58 5.32 -6.20 0.65
CA LYS A 58 4.09 -6.99 0.83
C LYS A 58 3.81 -7.89 -0.38
N GLY A 59 4.12 -7.44 -1.59
CA GLY A 59 4.03 -8.23 -2.82
C GLY A 59 4.97 -9.43 -2.79
N GLU A 60 6.23 -9.23 -2.43
CA GLU A 60 7.23 -10.31 -2.26
C GLU A 60 6.78 -11.34 -1.22
N GLU A 61 6.29 -10.88 -0.06
CA GLU A 61 5.75 -11.74 1.00
C GLU A 61 4.50 -12.51 0.54
N ALA A 62 3.65 -11.92 -0.29
CA ALA A 62 2.48 -12.59 -0.85
C ALA A 62 2.89 -13.70 -1.84
N ILE A 63 3.82 -13.41 -2.75
CA ILE A 63 4.36 -14.38 -3.71
C ILE A 63 5.03 -15.54 -2.96
N ALA A 64 5.86 -15.25 -1.96
CA ALA A 64 6.52 -16.27 -1.16
C ALA A 64 5.52 -17.17 -0.40
N ARG A 65 4.49 -16.58 0.20
CA ARG A 65 3.41 -17.34 0.88
C ARG A 65 2.62 -18.21 -0.09
N GLU A 66 2.34 -17.73 -1.30
CA GLU A 66 1.67 -18.52 -2.32
C GLU A 66 2.53 -19.71 -2.76
N GLY A 67 3.83 -19.48 -2.97
CA GLY A 67 4.79 -20.55 -3.27
C GLY A 67 4.83 -21.62 -2.17
N ALA A 68 4.93 -21.20 -0.91
CA ALA A 68 4.89 -22.12 0.24
C ALA A 68 3.57 -22.88 0.35
N ARG A 69 2.43 -22.22 0.05
CA ARG A 69 1.11 -22.86 0.04
C ARG A 69 1.02 -23.94 -1.04
N LYS A 70 1.51 -23.67 -2.25
CA LYS A 70 1.54 -24.64 -3.35
C LYS A 70 2.44 -25.83 -3.00
N ALA A 71 3.64 -25.57 -2.49
CA ALA A 71 4.56 -26.62 -2.05
C ALA A 71 3.93 -27.53 -0.98
N ARG A 72 3.22 -26.95 0.01
CA ARG A 72 2.51 -27.73 1.05
C ARG A 72 1.41 -28.61 0.47
N LYS A 73 0.61 -28.10 -0.45
CA LYS A 73 -0.46 -28.88 -1.10
C LYS A 73 0.10 -30.10 -1.83
N ASN A 74 1.18 -29.90 -2.59
CA ASN A 74 1.84 -30.96 -3.35
C ASN A 74 2.49 -32.06 -2.46
N LEU A 75 2.69 -31.82 -1.17
CA LEU A 75 3.22 -32.81 -0.22
C LEU A 75 2.10 -33.58 0.51
N THR A 76 0.86 -33.17 0.34
CA THR A 76 -0.33 -33.76 0.97
C THR A 76 -1.30 -34.40 -0.03
N GLU A 77 -0.99 -34.31 -1.33
CA GLU A 77 -1.64 -35.01 -2.45
C GLU A 77 -0.76 -36.18 -2.90
#